data_AF-F0WI12-F1
#
_entry.id   AF-F0WI12-F1
#
_cell.length_a   1.000
_cell.length_b   1.000
_cell.length_c   1.000
_cell.angle_alpha   90.00
_cell.angle_beta   90.00
_cell.angle_gamma   90.00
#
_symmetry.space_group_name_H-M   'P 1'
#
loop_
_entity.id
_entity.type
_entity.pdbx_description
1 polymer ?
#
loop_
_entity_poly.entity_id
_entity_poly.type
_entity_poly.pdbx_seq_one_letter_code
_entity_poly.pdbx_strand_id
1 'polypeptide(L)'
;MSGELKNVIGNSFVSFGDTMLLNYLMFWLMCVEALVCLLLSLPFGKTVAQKTVQFLSYHLGGKNSIATNTANIILAIVIILFLSNAHTCASYYTSDVMLSDGMRIRLLTAQRDLYITGFSLFLFLLLRLVYHSIETNIHLAKSLQAMRKQAEGASAGYKTLLEEQEVAKVKLQKLTALVKTDTSGAQEPSEGDGKPILERLLDENSILQTRLQLVEKEKEQANRQVEILQKQANGQNSAFMQLLEEKTLLVTKDTEEKLLKKEEVIRKQETDLKTLEQERDSLKSQIQDYDFMFAEARKKAE
;
A
#
# COMPACT_ATOMS: atom_id res chain seq x y z
N MET A 1 0.97 -18.14 61.42
CA MET A 1 0.84 -19.13 60.33
C MET A 1 -0.53 -19.14 59.63
N SER A 2 -1.61 -18.57 60.20
CA SER A 2 -2.93 -18.54 59.55
C SER A 2 -3.14 -17.36 58.58
N GLY A 3 -2.39 -16.26 58.74
CA GLY A 3 -2.51 -15.05 57.90
C GLY A 3 -1.94 -15.20 56.48
N GLU A 4 -0.84 -15.94 56.29
CA GLU A 4 -0.23 -16.11 54.97
C GLU A 4 -1.00 -17.08 54.07
N LEU A 5 -1.57 -18.16 54.62
CA LEU A 5 -2.40 -19.08 53.86
C LEU A 5 -3.66 -18.39 53.30
N LYS A 6 -4.24 -17.46 54.05
CA LYS A 6 -5.45 -16.73 53.63
C LYS A 6 -5.15 -15.72 52.51
N ASN A 7 -3.96 -15.10 52.53
CA ASN A 7 -3.50 -14.20 51.47
C ASN A 7 -3.14 -14.96 50.18
N VAL A 8 -2.48 -16.12 50.28
CA VAL A 8 -2.15 -16.94 49.10
C VAL A 8 -3.40 -17.51 48.45
N ILE A 9 -4.36 -18.01 49.23
CA ILE A 9 -5.63 -18.54 48.71
C ILE A 9 -6.51 -17.40 48.16
N GLY A 10 -6.54 -16.23 48.82
CA GLY A 10 -7.25 -15.04 48.35
C GLY A 10 -6.71 -14.51 47.01
N ASN A 11 -5.39 -14.36 46.86
CA ASN A 11 -4.77 -13.93 45.60
C ASN A 11 -4.95 -14.96 44.48
N SER A 12 -4.90 -16.25 44.81
CA SER A 12 -5.12 -17.33 43.84
C SER A 12 -6.57 -17.35 43.34
N PHE A 13 -7.54 -17.08 44.21
CA PHE A 13 -8.96 -17.07 43.87
C PHE A 13 -9.38 -15.81 43.09
N VAL A 14 -8.79 -14.65 43.41
CA VAL A 14 -8.95 -13.42 42.63
C VAL A 14 -8.33 -13.60 41.23
N SER A 15 -7.12 -14.15 41.14
CA SER A 15 -6.46 -14.45 39.85
C SER A 15 -7.23 -15.49 39.02
N PHE A 16 -7.89 -16.47 39.67
CA PHE A 16 -8.73 -17.48 39.01
C PHE A 16 -10.07 -16.91 38.51
N GLY A 17 -10.66 -15.98 39.26
CA GLY A 17 -11.85 -15.23 38.85
C GLY A 17 -11.57 -14.32 37.65
N ASP A 18 -10.43 -13.64 37.65
CA ASP A 18 -10.01 -12.76 36.56
C ASP A 18 -9.65 -13.52 35.28
N THR A 19 -9.03 -14.71 35.39
CA THR A 19 -8.77 -15.59 34.23
C THR A 19 -10.05 -16.19 33.66
N MET A 20 -11.05 -16.52 34.48
CA MET A 20 -12.37 -16.94 34.01
C MET A 20 -13.08 -15.82 33.24
N LEU A 21 -13.07 -14.59 33.77
CA LEU A 21 -13.71 -13.43 33.13
C LEU A 21 -13.02 -13.05 31.81
N LEU A 22 -11.68 -13.07 31.77
CA LEU A 22 -10.90 -12.83 30.56
C LEU A 22 -11.17 -13.89 29.50
N ASN A 23 -11.31 -15.16 29.90
CA ASN A 23 -11.64 -16.25 28.98
C ASN A 23 -13.07 -16.13 28.43
N TYR A 24 -14.04 -15.70 29.23
CA TYR A 24 -15.40 -15.38 28.74
C TYR A 24 -15.40 -14.18 27.78
N LEU A 25 -14.59 -13.15 28.05
CA LEU A 25 -14.46 -11.98 27.19
C LEU A 25 -13.77 -12.33 25.86
N MET A 26 -12.71 -13.15 25.89
CA MET A 26 -12.05 -13.69 24.70
C MET A 26 -12.99 -14.58 23.88
N PHE A 27 -13.80 -15.41 24.54
CA PHE A 27 -14.80 -16.22 23.87
C PHE A 27 -15.88 -15.37 23.19
N TRP A 28 -16.40 -14.34 23.86
CA TRP A 28 -17.35 -13.41 23.26
C TRP A 28 -16.74 -12.61 22.10
N LEU A 29 -15.49 -12.16 22.26
CA LEU A 29 -14.74 -11.48 21.20
C LEU A 29 -14.56 -12.41 19.98
N MET A 30 -14.21 -13.67 20.21
CA MET A 30 -14.10 -14.68 19.14
C MET A 30 -15.46 -14.93 18.46
N CYS A 31 -16.56 -15.04 19.21
CA CYS A 31 -17.89 -15.23 18.63
C CYS A 31 -18.33 -14.02 17.79
N VAL A 32 -18.07 -12.80 18.26
CA VAL A 32 -18.37 -11.56 17.53
C VAL A 32 -17.49 -11.45 16.28
N GLU A 33 -16.20 -11.70 16.41
CA GLU A 33 -15.25 -11.67 15.30
C GLU A 33 -15.58 -12.74 14.26
N ALA A 34 -15.92 -13.96 14.69
CA ALA A 34 -16.36 -15.04 13.81
C ALA A 34 -17.67 -14.71 13.08
N LEU A 35 -18.63 -14.09 13.78
CA LEU A 35 -19.89 -13.65 13.18
C LEU A 35 -19.66 -12.53 12.15
N VAL A 36 -18.77 -11.59 12.45
CA VAL A 36 -18.36 -10.53 11.51
C VAL A 36 -17.65 -11.13 10.30
N CYS A 37 -16.72 -12.08 10.49
CA CYS A 37 -16.04 -12.76 9.40
C CYS A 37 -16.99 -13.59 8.53
N LEU A 38 -17.97 -14.29 9.14
CA LEU A 38 -18.97 -15.06 8.43
C LEU A 38 -19.94 -14.16 7.65
N LEU A 39 -20.34 -13.04 8.25
CA LEU A 39 -21.15 -12.01 7.60
C LEU A 39 -20.40 -11.36 6.43
N LEU A 40 -19.11 -11.11 6.58
CA LEU A 40 -18.25 -10.55 5.53
C LEU A 40 -17.92 -11.56 4.41
N SER A 41 -17.84 -12.86 4.75
CA SER A 41 -17.62 -13.96 3.80
C SER A 41 -18.87 -14.33 3.01
N LEU A 42 -20.06 -13.90 3.43
CA LEU A 42 -21.30 -14.18 2.72
C LEU A 42 -21.37 -13.31 1.44
N PRO A 43 -21.50 -13.94 0.25
CA PRO A 43 -21.52 -13.23 -1.04
C PRO A 43 -22.74 -12.30 -1.23
N PHE A 44 -23.71 -12.31 -0.31
CA PHE A 44 -24.88 -11.44 -0.30
C PHE A 44 -24.60 -10.00 0.14
N GLY A 45 -23.39 -9.72 0.64
CA GLY A 45 -23.01 -8.42 1.18
C GLY A 45 -22.44 -7.41 0.19
N LYS A 46 -22.44 -7.59 -1.15
CA LYS A 46 -21.69 -6.71 -2.06
C LYS A 46 -21.94 -5.21 -1.85
N THR A 47 -23.19 -4.80 -1.63
CA THR A 47 -23.54 -3.38 -1.39
C THR A 47 -23.34 -2.94 0.06
N VAL A 48 -23.53 -3.83 1.03
CA VAL A 48 -23.38 -3.53 2.47
C VAL A 48 -21.91 -3.54 2.87
N ALA A 49 -21.13 -4.53 2.42
CA ALA A 49 -19.68 -4.60 2.57
C ALA A 49 -18.98 -3.43 1.87
N GLN A 50 -19.42 -3.02 0.67
CA GLN A 50 -18.90 -1.81 0.05
C GLN A 50 -19.21 -0.56 0.88
N LYS A 51 -20.43 -0.39 1.39
CA LYS A 51 -20.79 0.78 2.23
C LYS A 51 -20.07 0.79 3.58
N THR A 52 -19.97 -0.36 4.25
CA THR A 52 -19.27 -0.48 5.53
C THR A 52 -17.77 -0.30 5.36
N VAL A 53 -17.16 -0.83 4.30
CA VAL A 53 -15.74 -0.60 4.02
C VAL A 53 -15.48 0.82 3.51
N GLN A 54 -16.42 1.46 2.85
CA GLN A 54 -16.29 2.87 2.44
C GLN A 54 -16.42 3.82 3.64
N PHE A 55 -17.29 3.51 4.61
CA PHE A 55 -17.36 4.20 5.89
C PHE A 55 -16.09 3.96 6.73
N LEU A 56 -15.61 2.71 6.76
CA LEU A 56 -14.38 2.36 7.43
C LEU A 56 -13.19 3.05 6.76
N SER A 57 -13.05 3.01 5.44
CA SER A 57 -12.00 3.74 4.69
C SER A 57 -12.10 5.26 4.87
N TYR A 58 -13.28 5.83 5.08
CA TYR A 58 -13.40 7.25 5.41
C TYR A 58 -12.88 7.59 6.82
N HIS A 59 -13.07 6.69 7.79
CA HIS A 59 -12.60 6.86 9.17
C HIS A 59 -11.16 6.35 9.41
N LEU A 60 -10.70 5.37 8.62
CA LEU A 60 -9.45 4.63 8.78
C LEU A 60 -8.45 4.85 7.62
N GLY A 61 -8.90 5.35 6.47
CA GLY A 61 -8.16 5.36 5.20
C GLY A 61 -7.17 6.50 5.04
N GLY A 62 -6.37 6.74 6.06
CA GLY A 62 -5.04 7.33 5.87
C GLY A 62 -4.03 6.19 5.79
N LYS A 63 -3.17 6.17 4.76
CA LYS A 63 -2.01 5.26 4.69
C LYS A 63 -1.12 5.30 5.95
N ASN A 64 -1.22 6.38 6.74
CA ASN A 64 -0.56 6.61 8.03
C ASN A 64 -1.56 6.93 9.16
N SER A 65 -2.81 6.48 9.04
CA SER A 65 -3.84 6.75 10.06
C SER A 65 -3.47 6.07 11.38
N ILE A 66 -3.75 6.76 12.48
CA ILE A 66 -3.65 6.20 13.85
C ILE A 66 -4.25 4.80 13.90
N ALA A 67 -5.36 4.56 13.20
CA ALA A 67 -6.07 3.30 13.27
C ALA A 67 -5.37 2.11 12.57
N THR A 68 -4.60 2.31 11.50
CA THR A 68 -3.80 1.21 10.91
C THR A 68 -2.63 0.84 11.82
N ASN A 69 -2.02 1.84 12.46
CA ASN A 69 -1.00 1.63 13.48
C ASN A 69 -1.56 0.97 14.74
N THR A 70 -2.74 1.39 15.21
CA THR A 70 -3.45 0.75 16.33
C THR A 70 -3.79 -0.70 16.02
N ALA A 71 -4.29 -1.00 14.82
CA ALA A 71 -4.57 -2.38 14.41
C ALA A 71 -3.30 -3.25 14.38
N ASN A 72 -2.15 -2.70 13.95
CA ASN A 72 -0.86 -3.40 14.00
C ASN A 72 -0.41 -3.68 15.44
N ILE A 73 -0.62 -2.72 16.36
CA ILE A 73 -0.27 -2.90 17.78
C ILE A 73 -1.17 -3.97 18.42
N ILE A 74 -2.48 -3.93 18.15
CA ILE A 74 -3.42 -4.95 18.63
C ILE A 74 -3.03 -6.33 18.10
N LEU A 75 -2.68 -6.44 16.81
CA LEU A 75 -2.19 -7.69 16.22
C LEU A 75 -0.92 -8.18 16.93
N ALA A 76 0.05 -7.30 17.19
CA ALA A 76 1.28 -7.67 17.88
C ALA A 76 0.98 -8.19 19.30
N ILE A 77 0.05 -7.57 20.01
CA ILE A 77 -0.41 -8.02 21.33
C ILE A 77 -1.06 -9.41 21.23
N VAL A 78 -1.99 -9.63 20.29
CA VAL A 78 -2.65 -10.95 20.11
C VAL A 78 -1.64 -12.04 19.75
N ILE A 79 -0.63 -11.73 18.93
CA ILE A 79 0.48 -12.65 18.63
C ILE A 79 1.27 -12.99 19.89
N ILE A 80 1.61 -12.00 20.72
CA ILE A 80 2.33 -12.23 21.98
C ILE A 80 1.50 -13.11 22.93
N LEU A 81 0.19 -12.86 23.07
CA LEU A 81 -0.70 -13.72 23.86
C LEU A 81 -0.74 -15.14 23.32
N PHE A 82 -0.84 -15.32 22.00
CA PHE A 82 -0.81 -16.64 21.37
C PHE A 82 0.50 -17.37 21.64
N LEU A 83 1.65 -16.70 21.48
CA LEU A 83 2.96 -17.29 21.81
C LEU A 83 3.09 -17.62 23.30
N SER A 84 2.55 -16.79 24.19
CA SER A 84 2.55 -17.05 25.63
C SER A 84 1.75 -18.30 25.98
N ASN A 85 0.56 -18.46 25.38
CA ASN A 85 -0.27 -19.66 25.56
C ASN A 85 0.39 -20.90 24.93
N ALA A 86 1.05 -20.75 23.77
CA ALA A 86 1.75 -21.84 23.10
C ALA A 86 2.96 -22.31 23.92
N HIS A 87 3.74 -21.37 24.44
CA HIS A 87 4.87 -21.65 25.33
C HIS A 87 4.41 -22.35 26.62
N THR A 88 3.32 -21.88 27.21
CA THR A 88 2.72 -22.50 28.41
C THR A 88 2.29 -23.93 28.13
N CYS A 89 1.63 -24.18 27.00
CA CYS A 89 1.24 -25.53 26.59
C CYS A 89 2.46 -26.44 26.33
N ALA A 90 3.51 -25.92 25.69
CA ALA A 90 4.74 -26.66 25.43
C ALA A 90 5.51 -27.00 26.71
N SER A 91 5.60 -26.04 27.66
CA SER A 91 6.25 -26.23 28.95
C SER A 91 5.59 -27.32 29.80
N TYR A 92 4.26 -27.42 29.74
CA TYR A 92 3.52 -28.50 30.40
C TYR A 92 3.67 -29.86 29.71
N TYR A 93 3.98 -29.89 28.41
CA TYR A 93 4.24 -31.13 27.66
C TYR A 93 5.65 -31.69 27.94
N THR A 94 6.66 -30.83 28.10
CA THR A 94 8.05 -31.24 28.40
C THR A 94 8.25 -31.65 29.85
N SER A 95 7.40 -31.17 30.77
CA SER A 95 7.44 -31.53 32.19
C SER A 95 6.81 -32.92 32.41
N ASP A 96 7.47 -33.97 31.92
CA ASP A 96 7.04 -35.37 31.96
C ASP A 96 7.20 -36.03 33.35
N VAL A 97 6.85 -35.29 34.41
CA VAL A 97 6.86 -35.81 35.79
C VAL A 97 5.43 -36.03 36.23
N MET A 98 4.98 -37.29 36.11
CA MET A 98 3.82 -37.88 36.79
C MET A 98 2.62 -36.92 36.87
N LEU A 99 1.85 -36.85 35.78
CA LEU A 99 0.59 -36.11 35.69
C LEU A 99 -0.37 -36.46 36.84
N SER A 100 -0.25 -35.77 37.96
CA SER A 100 -1.32 -35.68 38.96
C SER A 100 -2.56 -35.10 38.26
N ASP A 101 -3.75 -35.51 38.68
CA ASP A 101 -5.01 -35.07 38.05
C ASP A 101 -5.14 -33.53 37.99
N GLY A 102 -4.52 -32.81 38.93
CA GLY A 102 -4.48 -31.34 38.91
C GLY A 102 -3.67 -30.74 37.75
N MET A 103 -2.63 -31.42 37.27
CA MET A 103 -1.78 -30.95 36.17
C MET A 103 -2.43 -31.23 34.81
N ARG A 104 -3.20 -32.32 34.69
CA ARG A 104 -4.02 -32.64 33.50
C ARG A 104 -5.10 -31.58 33.26
N ILE A 105 -5.78 -31.13 34.32
CA ILE A 105 -6.81 -30.09 34.21
C ILE A 105 -6.20 -28.76 33.73
N ARG A 106 -5.00 -28.42 34.21
CA ARG A 106 -4.28 -27.21 33.77
C ARG A 106 -3.83 -27.31 32.31
N LEU A 107 -3.35 -28.48 31.88
CA LEU A 107 -2.98 -28.72 30.48
C LEU A 107 -4.19 -28.58 29.54
N LEU A 108 -5.33 -29.18 29.87
CA LEU A 108 -6.56 -29.07 29.08
C LEU A 108 -7.07 -27.62 29.00
N THR A 109 -6.89 -26.85 30.08
CA THR A 109 -7.24 -25.44 30.12
C THR A 109 -6.32 -24.61 29.22
N ALA A 110 -5.00 -24.83 29.30
CA ALA A 110 -4.02 -24.16 28.44
C ALA A 110 -4.22 -24.50 26.95
N GLN A 111 -4.57 -25.75 26.64
CA GLN A 111 -4.83 -26.20 25.28
C GLN A 111 -6.09 -25.52 24.69
N ARG A 112 -7.16 -25.40 25.48
CA ARG A 112 -8.37 -24.67 25.08
C ARG A 112 -8.07 -23.19 24.81
N ASP A 113 -7.34 -22.54 25.71
CA ASP A 113 -7.04 -21.12 25.62
C ASP A 113 -6.08 -20.83 24.44
N LEU A 114 -5.20 -21.78 24.10
CA LEU A 114 -4.38 -21.76 22.88
C LEU A 114 -5.25 -21.82 21.60
N TYR A 115 -6.26 -22.70 21.55
CA TYR A 115 -7.15 -22.76 20.39
C TYR A 115 -7.98 -21.48 20.23
N ILE A 116 -8.53 -20.95 21.32
CA ILE A 116 -9.33 -19.71 21.29
C ILE A 116 -8.48 -18.54 20.77
N THR A 117 -7.27 -18.37 21.30
CA THR A 117 -6.35 -17.31 20.86
C THR A 117 -5.85 -17.52 19.44
N GLY A 118 -5.61 -18.78 19.02
CA GLY A 118 -5.25 -19.11 17.64
C GLY A 118 -6.36 -18.83 16.62
N PHE A 119 -7.61 -19.16 16.96
CA PHE A 119 -8.76 -18.84 16.11
C PHE A 119 -9.00 -17.34 15.99
N SER A 120 -8.89 -16.57 17.07
CA SER A 120 -8.99 -15.11 16.99
C SER A 120 -7.85 -14.50 16.16
N LEU A 121 -6.61 -14.96 16.32
CA LEU A 121 -5.50 -14.51 15.47
C LEU A 121 -5.77 -14.80 13.98
N PHE A 122 -6.26 -16.00 13.66
CA PHE A 122 -6.60 -16.38 12.30
C PHE A 122 -7.73 -15.51 11.71
N LEU A 123 -8.79 -15.27 12.47
CA LEU A 123 -9.91 -14.42 12.05
C LEU A 123 -9.47 -12.97 11.84
N PHE A 124 -8.63 -12.44 12.73
CA PHE A 124 -8.06 -11.10 12.58
C PHE A 124 -7.24 -10.96 11.30
N LEU A 125 -6.41 -11.96 10.98
CA LEU A 125 -5.63 -12.00 9.75
C LEU A 125 -6.52 -12.11 8.51
N LEU A 126 -7.57 -12.94 8.55
CA LEU A 126 -8.57 -13.00 7.49
C LEU A 126 -9.27 -11.67 7.29
N LEU A 127 -9.67 -11.00 8.37
CA LEU A 127 -10.34 -9.70 8.31
C LEU A 127 -9.43 -8.64 7.67
N ARG A 128 -8.13 -8.65 8.03
CA ARG A 128 -7.12 -7.77 7.44
C ARG A 128 -6.92 -8.05 5.95
N LEU A 129 -6.87 -9.33 5.56
CA LEU A 129 -6.75 -9.74 4.16
C LEU A 129 -7.97 -9.26 3.36
N VAL A 130 -9.18 -9.46 3.88
CA VAL A 130 -10.41 -9.04 3.22
C VAL A 130 -10.49 -7.51 3.15
N TYR A 131 -10.14 -6.79 4.21
CA TYR A 131 -10.10 -5.33 4.20
C TYR A 131 -9.17 -4.80 3.10
N HIS A 132 -7.94 -5.32 3.01
CA HIS A 132 -6.98 -4.91 1.99
C HIS A 132 -7.47 -5.26 0.57
N SER A 133 -8.09 -6.43 0.41
CA SER A 133 -8.71 -6.83 -0.85
C SER A 133 -9.83 -5.88 -1.26
N ILE A 134 -10.67 -5.41 -0.33
CA ILE A 134 -11.76 -4.48 -0.66
C ILE A 134 -11.20 -3.07 -0.96
N GLU A 135 -10.21 -2.59 -0.21
CA GLU A 135 -9.57 -1.30 -0.46
C GLU A 135 -8.96 -1.23 -1.87
N THR A 136 -8.22 -2.26 -2.27
CA THR A 136 -7.64 -2.35 -3.62
C THR A 136 -8.70 -2.42 -4.70
N ASN A 137 -9.80 -3.16 -4.47
CA ASN A 137 -10.94 -3.20 -5.39
C ASN A 137 -11.63 -1.83 -5.53
N ILE A 138 -11.82 -1.08 -4.43
CA ILE A 138 -12.41 0.27 -4.47
C ILE A 138 -11.48 1.24 -5.23
N HIS A 139 -10.18 1.18 -4.96
CA HIS A 139 -9.20 2.01 -5.66
C HIS A 139 -9.19 1.71 -7.17
N LEU A 140 -9.23 0.43 -7.54
CA LEU A 140 -9.28 -0.01 -8.93
C LEU A 140 -10.59 0.41 -9.61
N ALA A 141 -11.74 0.29 -8.93
CA ALA A 141 -13.02 0.75 -9.43
C ALA A 141 -13.05 2.27 -9.68
N LYS A 142 -12.49 3.07 -8.77
CA LYS A 142 -12.34 4.52 -8.95
C LYS A 142 -11.43 4.86 -10.13
N SER A 143 -10.29 4.17 -10.26
CA SER A 143 -9.36 4.33 -11.38
C SER A 143 -10.01 3.98 -12.72
N LEU A 144 -10.76 2.88 -12.78
CA LEU A 144 -11.53 2.49 -13.96
C LEU A 144 -12.59 3.53 -14.32
N GLN A 145 -13.28 4.09 -13.34
CA GLN A 145 -14.26 5.16 -13.58
C GLN A 145 -13.59 6.43 -14.12
N ALA A 146 -12.41 6.80 -13.63
CA ALA A 146 -11.64 7.93 -14.13
C ALA A 146 -11.15 7.68 -15.56
N MET A 147 -10.57 6.49 -15.84
CA MET A 147 -10.15 6.10 -17.20
C MET A 147 -11.33 6.06 -18.17
N ARG A 148 -12.49 5.58 -17.73
CA ARG A 148 -13.70 5.56 -18.54
C ARG A 148 -14.17 6.98 -18.88
N LYS A 149 -14.18 7.90 -17.91
CA LYS A 149 -14.46 9.33 -18.18
C LYS A 149 -13.45 9.95 -19.14
N GLN A 150 -12.18 9.58 -19.04
CA GLN A 150 -11.14 10.05 -19.96
C GLN A 150 -11.35 9.51 -21.38
N ALA A 151 -11.69 8.23 -21.51
CA ALA A 151 -11.98 7.59 -22.80
C ALA A 151 -13.28 8.13 -23.43
N GLU A 152 -14.32 8.36 -22.63
CA GLU A 152 -15.57 8.99 -23.07
C GLU A 152 -15.34 10.44 -23.50
N GLY A 153 -14.50 11.20 -22.78
CA GLY A 153 -14.10 12.56 -23.18
C GLY A 153 -13.30 12.59 -24.49
N ALA A 154 -12.37 11.64 -24.69
CA ALA A 154 -11.62 11.51 -25.93
C ALA A 154 -12.51 11.05 -27.10
N SER A 155 -13.46 10.14 -26.87
CA SER A 155 -14.42 9.69 -27.88
C SER A 155 -15.42 10.77 -28.26
N ALA A 156 -15.86 11.60 -27.30
CA ALA A 156 -16.70 12.76 -27.57
C ALA A 156 -15.96 13.79 -28.45
N GLY A 157 -14.69 14.08 -28.15
CA GLY A 157 -13.85 14.93 -28.99
C GLY A 157 -13.61 14.36 -30.39
N TYR A 158 -13.49 13.04 -30.53
CA TYR A 158 -13.39 12.39 -31.84
C TYR A 158 -14.69 12.50 -32.65
N LYS A 159 -15.86 12.39 -32.01
CA LYS A 159 -17.16 12.57 -32.66
C LYS A 159 -17.37 14.00 -33.15
N THR A 160 -17.02 15.01 -32.34
CA THR A 160 -17.15 16.41 -32.75
C THR A 160 -16.22 16.73 -33.93
N LEU A 161 -15.00 16.20 -33.93
CA LEU A 161 -14.07 16.36 -35.06
C LEU A 161 -14.57 15.67 -36.33
N LEU A 162 -15.26 14.53 -36.22
CA LEU A 162 -15.89 13.84 -37.35
C LEU A 162 -17.06 14.65 -37.92
N GLU A 163 -17.94 15.17 -37.06
CA GLU A 163 -19.06 16.03 -37.46
C GLU A 163 -18.57 17.33 -38.13
N GLU A 164 -17.52 17.95 -37.59
CA GLU A 164 -16.88 19.13 -38.19
C GLU A 164 -16.28 18.79 -39.57
N GLN A 165 -15.70 17.60 -39.75
CA GLN A 165 -15.17 17.17 -41.02
C GLN A 165 -16.26 16.89 -42.06
N GLU A 166 -17.38 16.30 -41.65
CA GLU A 166 -18.53 16.08 -42.54
C GLU A 166 -19.17 17.40 -42.96
N VAL A 167 -19.35 18.35 -42.03
CA VAL A 167 -19.85 19.70 -42.34
C VAL A 167 -18.90 20.43 -43.30
N ALA A 168 -17.59 20.30 -43.10
CA ALA A 168 -16.59 20.87 -44.00
C ALA A 168 -16.65 20.23 -45.41
N LYS A 169 -16.82 18.91 -45.50
CA LYS A 169 -16.99 18.18 -46.77
C LYS A 169 -18.27 18.60 -47.50
N VAL A 170 -19.39 18.74 -46.80
CA VAL A 170 -20.66 19.21 -47.39
C VAL A 170 -20.53 20.64 -47.91
N LYS A 171 -19.85 21.53 -47.17
CA LYS A 171 -19.55 22.89 -47.62
C LYS A 171 -18.65 22.89 -48.86
N LEU A 172 -17.61 22.04 -48.91
CA LEU A 172 -16.74 21.89 -50.08
C LEU A 172 -17.47 21.30 -51.30
N GLN A 173 -18.37 20.32 -51.10
CA GLN A 173 -19.17 19.76 -52.19
C GLN A 173 -20.17 20.78 -52.75
N LYS A 174 -20.81 21.57 -51.89
CA LYS A 174 -21.66 22.69 -52.33
C LYS A 174 -20.87 23.74 -53.11
N LEU A 175 -19.69 24.12 -52.62
CA LEU A 175 -18.80 25.05 -53.34
C LEU A 175 -18.38 24.48 -54.70
N THR A 176 -17.98 23.20 -54.74
CA THR A 176 -17.57 22.52 -55.98
C THR A 176 -18.72 22.37 -56.98
N ALA A 177 -19.95 22.17 -56.49
CA ALA A 177 -21.14 22.10 -57.32
C ALA A 177 -21.46 23.47 -57.94
N LEU A 178 -21.37 24.55 -57.16
CA LEU A 178 -21.53 25.93 -57.63
C LEU A 178 -20.48 26.30 -58.70
N VAL A 179 -19.21 25.92 -58.49
CA VAL A 179 -18.13 26.17 -59.45
C VAL A 179 -18.30 25.36 -60.76
N LYS A 180 -18.88 24.17 -60.70
CA LYS A 180 -19.15 23.35 -61.90
C LYS A 180 -20.35 23.83 -62.72
N THR A 181 -21.35 24.44 -62.09
CA THR A 181 -22.47 25.06 -62.81
C THR A 181 -22.03 26.32 -63.56
N ASP A 182 -21.03 27.05 -63.07
CA ASP A 182 -20.53 28.26 -63.75
C ASP A 182 -19.52 27.95 -64.88
N THR A 183 -19.07 26.70 -65.04
CA THR A 183 -18.11 26.29 -66.09
C THR A 183 -18.74 25.60 -67.30
N SER A 184 -20.07 25.46 -67.35
CA SER A 184 -20.81 24.89 -68.49
C SER A 184 -21.64 25.93 -69.22
N GLY A 185 -20.97 26.98 -69.70
CA GLY A 185 -21.59 27.96 -70.59
C GLY A 185 -20.79 29.25 -70.68
N ALA A 186 -19.74 29.29 -71.51
CA ALA A 186 -19.10 30.54 -71.89
C ALA A 186 -18.64 30.47 -73.35
N GLN A 187 -19.55 30.88 -74.24
CA GLN A 187 -19.23 31.55 -75.50
C GLN A 187 -19.25 33.05 -75.15
N GLU A 188 -18.13 33.75 -75.31
CA GLU A 188 -18.05 35.21 -75.19
C GLU A 188 -18.23 35.89 -76.56
N PRO A 189 -18.48 37.23 -76.66
CA PRO A 189 -18.61 38.22 -75.59
C PRO A 189 -19.90 39.07 -75.71
N SER A 190 -20.43 39.57 -74.58
CA SER A 190 -21.36 40.72 -74.61
C SER A 190 -21.05 41.69 -73.47
N GLU A 191 -20.80 42.92 -73.88
CA GLU A 191 -20.14 44.02 -73.18
C GLU A 191 -21.11 44.79 -72.26
N GLY A 192 -21.80 44.08 -71.35
CA GLY A 192 -22.84 44.68 -70.51
C GLY A 192 -22.93 44.16 -69.07
N ASP A 193 -22.57 42.90 -68.81
CA ASP A 193 -22.87 42.22 -67.53
C ASP A 193 -21.63 41.77 -66.72
N GLY A 194 -20.42 42.10 -67.18
CA GLY A 194 -19.17 41.69 -66.51
C GLY A 194 -18.83 42.47 -65.24
N LYS A 195 -19.38 43.68 -65.07
CA LYS A 195 -19.14 44.53 -63.89
C LYS A 195 -19.68 43.92 -62.58
N PRO A 196 -20.95 43.45 -62.49
CA PRO A 196 -21.46 42.85 -61.25
C PRO A 196 -20.80 41.51 -60.88
N ILE A 197 -20.26 40.77 -61.85
CA ILE A 197 -19.56 39.49 -61.60
C ILE A 197 -18.14 39.75 -61.10
N LEU A 198 -17.45 40.74 -61.69
CA LEU A 198 -16.11 41.13 -61.27
C LEU A 198 -16.12 41.73 -59.84
N GLU A 199 -17.14 42.51 -59.52
CA GLU A 199 -17.33 43.11 -58.19
C GLU A 199 -17.63 42.04 -57.13
N ARG A 200 -18.44 41.02 -57.46
CA ARG A 200 -18.67 39.83 -56.60
C ARG A 200 -17.41 38.99 -56.37
N LEU A 201 -16.62 38.76 -57.41
CA LEU A 201 -15.36 38.01 -57.31
C LEU A 201 -14.30 38.78 -56.50
N LEU A 202 -14.34 40.12 -56.56
CA LEU A 202 -13.47 40.98 -55.76
C LEU A 202 -13.88 40.94 -54.27
N ASP A 203 -15.18 41.02 -53.98
CA ASP A 203 -15.72 40.87 -52.63
C ASP A 203 -15.43 39.47 -52.06
N GLU A 204 -15.61 38.41 -52.83
CA GLU A 204 -15.35 37.04 -52.39
C GLU A 204 -13.84 36.80 -52.14
N ASN A 205 -12.96 37.34 -52.97
CA ASN A 205 -11.51 37.33 -52.70
C ASN A 205 -11.16 38.11 -51.43
N SER A 206 -11.80 39.25 -51.18
CA SER A 206 -11.55 40.04 -49.98
C SER A 206 -11.99 39.29 -48.71
N ILE A 207 -13.15 38.61 -48.76
CA ILE A 207 -13.69 37.78 -47.67
C ILE A 207 -12.82 36.54 -47.43
N LEU A 208 -12.36 35.89 -48.51
CA LEU A 208 -11.46 34.75 -48.43
C LEU A 208 -10.10 35.15 -47.85
N GLN A 209 -9.56 36.32 -48.20
CA GLN A 209 -8.36 36.87 -47.57
C GLN A 209 -8.58 37.14 -46.07
N THR A 210 -9.73 37.69 -45.68
CA THR A 210 -10.01 37.92 -44.25
C THR A 210 -10.13 36.61 -43.47
N ARG A 211 -10.78 35.59 -44.05
CA ARG A 211 -10.90 34.26 -43.43
C ARG A 211 -9.54 33.56 -43.34
N LEU A 212 -8.70 33.66 -44.36
CA LEU A 212 -7.34 33.12 -44.31
C LEU A 212 -6.50 33.77 -43.21
N GLN A 213 -6.57 35.10 -43.06
CA GLN A 213 -5.89 35.81 -41.98
C GLN A 213 -6.41 35.42 -40.59
N LEU A 214 -7.71 35.16 -40.46
CA LEU A 214 -8.31 34.73 -39.19
C LEU A 214 -7.84 33.31 -38.83
N VAL A 215 -7.86 32.39 -39.78
CA VAL A 215 -7.37 31.01 -39.61
C VAL A 215 -5.86 30.98 -39.34
N GLU A 216 -5.07 31.84 -39.97
CA GLU A 216 -3.63 31.96 -39.67
C GLU A 216 -3.40 32.45 -38.23
N LYS A 217 -4.17 33.43 -37.76
CA LYS A 217 -4.10 33.90 -36.37
C LYS A 217 -4.49 32.81 -35.37
N GLU A 218 -5.54 32.05 -35.66
CA GLU A 218 -5.95 30.91 -34.82
C GLU A 218 -4.89 29.81 -34.82
N LYS A 219 -4.29 29.50 -35.97
CA LYS A 219 -3.20 28.54 -36.09
C LYS A 219 -1.96 28.98 -35.31
N GLU A 220 -1.59 30.27 -35.37
CA GLU A 220 -0.51 30.80 -34.56
C GLU A 220 -0.82 30.72 -33.06
N GLN A 221 -2.04 31.04 -32.65
CA GLN A 221 -2.45 30.92 -31.25
C GLN A 221 -2.42 29.47 -30.76
N ALA A 222 -2.88 28.52 -31.59
CA ALA A 222 -2.79 27.10 -31.30
C ALA A 222 -1.32 26.63 -31.19
N ASN A 223 -0.45 27.05 -32.11
CA ASN A 223 0.99 26.74 -32.05
C ASN A 223 1.65 27.30 -30.79
N ARG A 224 1.31 28.53 -30.38
CA ARG A 224 1.82 29.11 -29.12
C ARG A 224 1.36 28.30 -27.90
N GLN A 225 0.11 27.85 -27.90
CA GLN A 225 -0.40 27.00 -26.81
C GLN A 225 0.32 25.64 -26.77
N VAL A 226 0.56 25.01 -27.92
CA VAL A 226 1.35 23.77 -28.01
C VAL A 226 2.77 23.99 -27.47
N GLU A 227 3.41 25.09 -27.82
CA GLU A 227 4.76 25.41 -27.34
C GLU A 227 4.80 25.63 -25.81
N ILE A 228 3.79 26.33 -25.26
CA ILE A 228 3.65 26.52 -23.81
C ILE A 228 3.44 25.17 -23.11
N LEU A 229 2.53 24.34 -23.61
CA LEU A 229 2.27 23.01 -23.07
C LEU A 229 3.51 22.12 -23.15
N GLN A 230 4.28 22.21 -24.23
CA GLN A 230 5.51 21.44 -24.39
C GLN A 230 6.60 21.92 -23.42
N LYS A 231 6.74 23.23 -23.20
CA LYS A 231 7.63 23.78 -22.15
C LYS A 231 7.20 23.34 -20.76
N GLN A 232 5.89 23.34 -20.47
CA GLN A 232 5.35 22.86 -19.19
C GLN A 232 5.59 21.37 -18.99
N ALA A 233 5.36 20.54 -20.01
CA ALA A 233 5.61 19.10 -19.96
C ALA A 233 7.10 18.79 -19.75
N ASN A 234 7.98 19.49 -20.46
CA ASN A 234 9.42 19.34 -20.29
C ASN A 234 9.88 19.78 -18.88
N GLY A 235 9.32 20.86 -18.34
CA GLY A 235 9.59 21.31 -16.97
C GLY A 235 9.15 20.28 -15.93
N GLN A 236 7.94 19.71 -16.09
CA GLN A 236 7.43 18.66 -15.21
C GLN A 236 8.28 17.38 -15.30
N ASN A 237 8.70 16.99 -16.51
CA ASN A 237 9.55 15.82 -16.71
C ASN A 237 10.93 16.00 -16.06
N SER A 238 11.52 17.19 -16.16
CA SER A 238 12.80 17.50 -15.51
C SER A 238 12.70 17.46 -13.98
N ALA A 239 11.64 18.03 -13.39
CA ALA A 239 11.40 17.95 -11.95
C ALA A 239 11.18 16.50 -11.49
N PHE A 240 10.49 15.69 -12.28
CA PHE A 240 10.29 14.28 -12.00
C PHE A 240 11.62 13.49 -12.03
N MET A 241 12.49 13.76 -13.00
CA MET A 241 13.82 13.14 -13.07
C MET A 241 14.71 13.53 -11.87
N GLN A 242 14.69 14.79 -11.45
CA GLN A 242 15.41 15.23 -10.25
C GLN A 242 14.90 14.55 -8.98
N LEU A 243 13.58 14.41 -8.83
CA LEU A 243 12.98 13.70 -7.68
C LEU A 243 13.31 12.21 -7.68
N LEU A 244 13.42 11.58 -8.85
CA LEU A 244 13.88 10.20 -8.96
C LEU A 244 15.34 10.06 -8.54
N GLU A 245 16.21 10.97 -8.96
CA GLU A 245 17.62 11.00 -8.56
C GLU A 245 17.80 11.26 -7.06
N GLU A 246 17.04 12.20 -6.48
CA GLU A 246 17.05 12.43 -5.03
C GLU A 246 16.59 11.17 -4.27
N LYS A 247 15.53 10.50 -4.76
CA LYS A 247 15.05 9.22 -4.20
C LYS A 247 16.13 8.14 -4.24
N THR A 248 16.84 7.98 -5.36
CA THR A 248 17.90 6.96 -5.47
C THR A 248 19.07 7.29 -4.55
N LEU A 249 19.50 8.55 -4.49
CA LEU A 249 20.58 9.01 -3.60
C LEU A 249 20.24 8.85 -2.12
N LEU A 250 19.00 9.11 -1.71
CA LEU A 250 18.56 8.91 -0.33
C LEU A 250 18.54 7.42 0.03
N VAL A 251 18.10 6.57 -0.89
CA VAL A 251 18.12 5.11 -0.68
C VAL A 251 19.55 4.61 -0.55
N THR A 252 20.47 5.03 -1.43
CA THR A 252 21.88 4.60 -1.37
C THR A 252 22.53 5.05 -0.06
N LYS A 253 22.33 6.31 0.35
CA LYS A 253 22.84 6.82 1.63
C LYS A 253 22.31 6.04 2.84
N ASP A 254 21.01 5.76 2.88
CA ASP A 254 20.42 4.97 3.97
C ASP A 254 20.98 3.53 4.00
N THR A 255 21.20 2.91 2.84
CA THR A 255 21.92 1.63 2.78
C THR A 255 23.37 1.72 3.23
N GLU A 256 24.11 2.75 2.82
CA GLU A 256 25.50 2.97 3.24
C GLU A 256 25.60 3.19 4.75
N GLU A 257 24.74 4.01 5.34
CA GLU A 257 24.69 4.20 6.80
C GLU A 257 24.38 2.91 7.55
N LYS A 258 23.46 2.08 7.03
CA LYS A 258 23.14 0.78 7.61
C LYS A 258 24.32 -0.19 7.50
N LEU A 259 25.08 -0.15 6.40
CA LEU A 259 26.28 -0.96 6.22
C LEU A 259 27.40 -0.52 7.18
N LEU A 260 27.65 0.79 7.30
CA LEU A 260 28.65 1.34 8.22
C LEU A 260 28.35 0.98 9.68
N LYS A 261 27.08 1.10 10.11
CA LYS A 261 26.67 0.67 11.47
C LYS A 261 26.89 -0.82 11.68
N LYS A 262 26.61 -1.66 10.68
CA LYS A 262 26.90 -3.10 10.77
C LYS A 262 28.40 -3.38 10.87
N GLU A 263 29.22 -2.68 10.10
CA GLU A 263 30.67 -2.84 10.12
C GLU A 263 31.28 -2.41 11.45
N GLU A 264 30.78 -1.33 12.06
CA GLU A 264 31.19 -0.90 13.40
C GLU A 264 30.81 -1.94 14.48
N VAL A 265 29.62 -2.54 14.38
CA VAL A 265 29.17 -3.60 15.30
C VAL A 265 30.06 -4.85 15.15
N ILE A 266 30.37 -5.26 13.92
CA ILE A 266 31.27 -6.39 13.65
C ILE A 266 32.66 -6.12 14.25
N ARG A 267 33.21 -4.90 14.08
CA ARG A 267 34.50 -4.53 14.68
C ARG A 267 34.50 -4.63 16.20
N LYS A 268 33.43 -4.16 16.87
CA LYS A 268 33.30 -4.28 18.33
C LYS A 268 33.24 -5.76 18.75
N GLN A 269 32.49 -6.57 18.02
CA GLN A 269 32.43 -8.01 18.28
C GLN A 269 33.79 -8.69 18.08
N GLU A 270 34.57 -8.29 17.08
CA GLU A 270 35.93 -8.81 16.86
C GLU A 270 36.90 -8.41 17.99
N THR A 271 36.80 -7.19 18.53
CA THR A 271 37.62 -6.78 19.68
C THR A 271 37.25 -7.56 20.93
N ASP A 272 35.95 -7.71 21.20
CA ASP A 272 35.45 -8.44 22.36
C ASP A 272 35.82 -9.94 22.28
N LEU A 273 35.78 -10.53 21.07
CA LEU A 273 36.25 -11.89 20.83
C LEU A 273 37.75 -12.04 21.14
N LYS A 274 38.57 -11.07 20.73
CA LYS A 274 40.02 -11.09 21.02
C LYS A 274 40.31 -10.96 22.51
N THR A 275 39.57 -10.12 23.24
CA THR A 275 39.74 -9.99 24.69
C THR A 275 39.32 -11.27 25.41
N LEU A 276 38.19 -11.86 25.02
CA LEU A 276 37.73 -13.14 25.57
C LEU A 276 38.71 -14.28 25.26
N GLU A 277 39.32 -14.27 24.08
CA GLU A 277 40.35 -15.24 23.71
C GLU A 277 41.61 -15.12 24.58
N GLN A 278 42.07 -13.89 24.85
CA GLN A 278 43.18 -13.63 25.77
C GLN A 278 42.85 -14.06 27.20
N GLU A 279 41.65 -13.77 27.70
CA GLU A 279 41.19 -14.22 29.02
C GLU A 279 41.13 -15.74 29.11
N ARG A 280 40.62 -16.41 28.06
CA ARG A 280 40.59 -17.87 27.96
C ARG A 280 41.99 -18.46 28.02
N ASP A 281 42.95 -17.90 27.28
CA ASP A 281 44.33 -18.39 27.26
C ASP A 281 45.03 -18.15 28.61
N SER A 282 44.77 -17.01 29.25
CA SER A 282 45.26 -16.71 30.60
C SER A 282 44.73 -17.70 31.65
N LEU A 283 43.41 -17.94 31.65
CA LEU A 283 42.77 -18.92 32.54
C LEU A 283 43.31 -20.33 32.30
N LYS A 284 43.54 -20.71 31.05
CA LYS A 284 44.15 -22.01 30.70
C LYS A 284 45.56 -22.15 31.28
N SER A 285 46.38 -21.10 31.19
CA SER A 285 47.72 -21.09 31.81
C SER A 285 47.63 -21.22 33.32
N GLN A 286 46.72 -20.49 33.98
CA GLN A 286 46.53 -20.59 35.43
C GLN A 286 46.12 -21.99 35.86
N ILE A 287 45.19 -22.63 35.15
CA ILE A 287 44.78 -24.01 35.42
C ILE A 287 45.97 -24.96 35.31
N GLN A 288 46.80 -24.80 34.28
CA GLN A 288 48.00 -25.63 34.09
C GLN A 288 49.02 -25.45 35.22
N ASP A 289 49.22 -24.21 35.70
CA ASP A 289 50.09 -23.93 36.84
C ASP A 289 49.55 -24.52 38.15
N TYR A 290 48.23 -24.45 38.37
CA TYR A 290 47.58 -25.10 39.51
C TYR A 290 47.75 -26.62 39.47
N ASP A 291 47.53 -27.25 38.32
CA ASP A 291 47.73 -28.70 38.15
C ASP A 291 49.19 -29.11 38.44
N PHE A 292 50.17 -28.30 38.01
CA PHE A 292 51.58 -28.53 38.31
C PHE A 292 51.88 -28.42 39.81
N MET A 293 51.37 -27.38 40.48
CA MET A 293 51.50 -27.19 41.93
C MET A 293 50.88 -28.36 42.73
N PHE A 294 49.70 -28.83 42.32
CA PHE A 294 49.05 -29.99 42.95
C PHE A 294 49.86 -31.28 42.73
N ALA A 295 50.43 -31.49 41.55
CA ALA A 295 51.30 -32.64 41.28
C ALA A 295 52.58 -32.61 42.13
N GLU A 296 53.20 -31.43 42.29
CA GLU A 296 54.40 -31.27 43.13
C GLU A 296 54.08 -31.47 44.62
N ALA A 297 52.95 -30.93 45.10
CA ALA A 297 52.48 -31.12 46.47
C ALA A 297 52.22 -32.61 46.78
N ARG A 298 51.60 -33.34 45.84
CA ARG A 298 51.38 -34.79 45.97
C ARG A 298 52.70 -35.56 46.06
N LYS A 299 53.69 -35.18 45.25
CA LYS A 299 55.02 -35.81 45.25
C LYS A 299 55.83 -35.53 46.53
N LYS A 300 55.60 -34.42 47.21
CA LYS A 300 56.23 -34.10 48.52
C LYS A 300 55.58 -34.83 49.71
N ALA A 301 54.37 -35.35 49.54
CA ALA A 301 53.62 -36.04 50.59
C ALA A 301 53.80 -37.57 50.59
N GLU A 302 54.42 -38.13 49.54
CA GLU A 302 54.87 -39.52 49.43
C GLU A 302 56.35 -39.66 49.84
#